data_AF-A0A397TBQ6-F1
#
_entry.id   AF-A0A397TBQ6-F1
#
_cell.length_a   1.000
_cell.length_b   1.000
_cell.length_c   1.000
_cell.angle_alpha   90.00
_cell.angle_beta   90.00
_cell.angle_gamma   90.00
#
_symmetry.space_group_name_H-M   'P 1'
#
loop_
_entity.id
_entity.type
_entity.pdbx_description
1 polymer ?
#
loop_
_entity_poly.entity_id
_entity_poly.type
_entity_poly.pdbx_seq_one_letter_code
_entity_poly.pdbx_strand_id
1 'polypeptide(L)'
;MIRLSLFPKSIRTKFVHNSRKMTEAGPIYQNIQRKLTEALNPTSLEIINESHLHSHHQAMKDVTSKETHFRVSVVSEHFEGKNLIQRHRLIYELLNEEMTTSVHALSIKAKTSKEISESS
;
A
#
# COMPACT_ATOMS: atom_id res chain seq x y z
N MET A 1 9.35 23.01 -24.38
CA MET A 1 8.50 21.91 -23.84
C MET A 1 9.13 20.62 -24.33
N ILE A 2 9.65 19.68 -23.53
CA ILE A 2 9.40 19.23 -22.16
C ILE A 2 10.74 18.71 -21.59
N ARG A 3 11.06 19.04 -20.33
CA ARG A 3 12.25 18.55 -19.62
C ARG A 3 12.06 17.06 -19.29
N LEU A 4 12.83 16.18 -19.92
CA LEU A 4 12.86 14.75 -19.61
C LEU A 4 13.67 14.56 -18.30
N SER A 5 12.95 14.39 -17.19
CA SER A 5 13.53 14.11 -15.89
C SER A 5 14.15 12.71 -15.88
N LEU A 6 15.49 12.68 -15.84
CA LEU A 6 16.30 11.54 -15.47
C LEU A 6 15.86 11.06 -14.06
N PHE A 7 15.26 9.87 -13.98
CA PHE A 7 15.18 9.12 -12.74
C PHE A 7 16.52 8.37 -12.55
N PRO A 8 17.26 8.60 -11.44
CA PRO A 8 18.47 7.84 -11.18
C PRO A 8 18.13 6.38 -10.84
N LYS A 9 18.61 5.46 -11.68
CA LYS A 9 18.77 4.04 -11.33
C LYS A 9 19.90 3.92 -10.31
N SER A 10 19.59 3.42 -9.11
CA SER A 10 20.47 2.60 -8.27
C SER A 10 20.30 2.95 -6.79
N ILE A 11 19.52 2.14 -6.08
CA ILE A 11 19.59 2.03 -4.63
C ILE A 11 19.73 0.54 -4.30
N ARG A 12 20.95 0.15 -3.90
CA ARG A 12 21.26 -1.13 -3.27
C ARG A 12 20.74 -1.06 -1.83
N THR A 13 19.48 -1.38 -1.60
CA THR A 13 18.96 -1.58 -0.24
C THR A 13 19.14 -3.04 0.16
N LYS A 14 19.86 -3.26 1.26
CA LYS A 14 20.00 -4.58 1.88
C LYS A 14 18.64 -5.02 2.43
N PHE A 15 17.89 -5.76 1.62
CA PHE A 15 16.66 -6.42 2.05
C PHE A 15 17.00 -7.62 2.94
N VAL A 16 16.71 -7.51 4.24
CA VAL A 16 16.58 -8.67 5.12
C VAL A 16 15.26 -9.32 4.77
N HIS A 17 15.31 -10.38 3.97
CA HIS A 17 14.14 -11.11 3.48
C HIS A 17 13.59 -12.00 4.60
N ASN A 18 12.56 -11.53 5.32
CA ASN A 18 11.73 -12.44 6.13
C ASN A 18 10.76 -13.17 5.19
N SER A 19 11.27 -14.19 4.52
CA SER A 19 10.71 -14.85 3.32
C SER A 19 9.49 -15.76 3.57
N ARG A 20 8.63 -15.49 4.56
CA ARG A 20 7.50 -16.38 4.91
C ARG A 20 6.09 -15.88 4.61
N LYS A 21 5.88 -14.59 4.29
CA LYS A 21 4.52 -14.05 4.04
C LYS A 21 4.16 -13.83 2.56
N MET A 22 5.09 -13.99 1.62
CA MET A 22 4.87 -13.62 0.21
C MET A 22 4.02 -14.59 -0.62
N THR A 23 3.88 -15.86 -0.20
CA THR A 23 3.21 -16.90 -1.00
C THR A 23 1.68 -16.98 -0.83
N GLU A 24 1.09 -16.28 0.13
CA GLU A 24 -0.37 -16.31 0.38
C GLU A 24 -1.10 -15.06 -0.11
N ALA A 25 -0.36 -14.06 -0.61
CA ALA A 25 -0.91 -12.77 -0.98
C ALA A 25 -1.04 -12.65 -2.51
N GLY A 26 -2.23 -12.26 -2.99
CA GLY A 26 -2.57 -12.21 -4.42
C GLY A 26 -1.79 -11.16 -5.22
N PRO A 27 -1.96 -11.14 -6.55
CA PRO A 27 -1.17 -10.29 -7.45
C PRO A 27 -1.33 -8.79 -7.16
N ILE A 28 -2.54 -8.36 -6.76
CA ILE A 28 -2.82 -6.96 -6.40
C ILE A 28 -2.05 -6.56 -5.14
N TYR A 29 -2.04 -7.43 -4.13
CA TYR A 29 -1.27 -7.19 -2.91
C TYR A 29 0.21 -6.95 -3.22
N GLN A 30 0.80 -7.79 -4.08
CA GLN A 30 2.21 -7.70 -4.43
C GLN A 30 2.52 -6.38 -5.15
N ASN A 31 1.64 -5.93 -6.05
CA ASN A 31 1.77 -4.64 -6.71
C ASN A 31 1.72 -3.48 -5.72
N ILE A 32 0.72 -3.46 -4.82
CA ILE A 32 0.60 -2.43 -3.79
C ILE A 32 1.85 -2.40 -2.91
N GLN A 33 2.28 -3.57 -2.43
CA GLN A 33 3.47 -3.69 -1.58
C GLN A 33 4.69 -3.10 -2.29
N ARG A 34 4.97 -3.55 -3.52
CA ARG A 34 6.11 -3.09 -4.29
C ARG A 34 6.10 -1.59 -4.51
N LYS A 35 4.98 -1.01 -4.99
CA LYS A 35 4.86 0.43 -5.26
C LYS A 35 5.07 1.27 -4.00
N LEU A 36 4.46 0.88 -2.88
CA LEU A 36 4.63 1.59 -1.61
C LEU A 36 6.06 1.46 -1.08
N THR A 37 6.65 0.28 -1.16
CA THR A 37 8.04 0.06 -0.76
C THR A 37 9.00 0.89 -1.61
N GLU A 38 8.84 0.91 -2.93
CA GLU A 38 9.70 1.64 -3.86
C GLU A 38 9.57 3.16 -3.69
N ALA A 39 8.36 3.68 -3.47
CA ALA A 39 8.11 5.11 -3.41
C ALA A 39 8.33 5.75 -2.03
N LEU A 40 8.05 5.02 -0.95
CA LEU A 40 8.02 5.55 0.42
C LEU A 40 9.09 4.99 1.34
N ASN A 41 9.78 3.93 0.89
CA ASN A 41 10.77 3.17 1.65
C ASN A 41 10.40 3.05 3.14
N PRO A 42 9.21 2.51 3.46
CA PRO A 42 8.66 2.57 4.80
C PRO A 42 9.45 1.68 5.76
N THR A 43 9.57 2.14 7.01
CA THR A 43 10.16 1.35 8.10
C THR A 43 9.27 0.15 8.45
N SER A 44 7.95 0.32 8.34
CA SER A 44 6.97 -0.76 8.53
C SER A 44 5.83 -0.63 7.52
N LEU A 45 5.48 -1.75 6.89
CA LEU A 45 4.40 -1.85 5.92
C LEU A 45 3.57 -3.08 6.23
N GLU A 46 2.28 -2.86 6.45
CA GLU A 46 1.30 -3.90 6.68
C GLU A 46 0.13 -3.68 5.71
N ILE A 47 -0.21 -4.72 4.98
CA ILE A 47 -1.31 -4.72 4.02
C ILE A 47 -2.22 -5.89 4.39
N ILE A 48 -3.52 -5.63 4.53
CA ILE A 48 -4.53 -6.59 4.96
C ILE A 48 -5.65 -6.58 3.91
N ASN A 49 -6.00 -7.76 3.39
CA ASN A 49 -7.17 -7.90 2.51
C ASN A 49 -8.42 -8.07 3.38
N GLU A 50 -9.31 -7.08 3.36
CA GLU A 50 -10.56 -7.07 4.14
C GLU A 50 -11.78 -7.43 3.26
N SER A 51 -11.58 -7.81 1.99
CA SER A 51 -12.66 -8.19 1.06
C SER A 51 -13.57 -9.31 1.61
N HIS A 52 -13.03 -10.19 2.44
CA HIS A 52 -13.74 -11.34 3.01
C HIS A 52 -14.86 -10.94 3.97
N LEU A 53 -14.79 -9.76 4.59
CA LEU A 53 -15.82 -9.27 5.54
C LEU A 53 -17.19 -9.04 4.87
N HIS A 54 -17.24 -8.91 3.54
CA HIS A 54 -18.47 -8.65 2.79
C HIS A 54 -19.02 -9.89 2.06
N SER A 55 -18.47 -11.08 2.30
CA SER A 55 -18.89 -12.34 1.67
C SER A 55 -20.26 -12.87 2.15
N HIS A 56 -20.96 -12.16 3.05
CA HIS A 56 -22.18 -12.65 3.69
C HIS A 56 -23.48 -12.39 2.90
N HIS A 57 -23.39 -11.75 1.72
CA HIS A 57 -24.52 -11.70 0.79
C HIS A 57 -24.39 -12.81 -0.26
N GLN A 58 -25.24 -13.83 -0.13
CA GLN A 58 -25.38 -15.00 -1.03
C GLN A 58 -25.75 -14.65 -2.49
N ALA A 59 -25.77 -13.37 -2.88
CA ALA A 59 -26.12 -12.90 -4.23
C ALA A 59 -24.92 -12.79 -5.19
N MET A 60 -23.69 -13.03 -4.75
CA MET A 60 -22.48 -12.87 -5.58
C MET A 60 -21.61 -14.13 -5.63
N LYS A 61 -22.19 -15.26 -6.05
CA LYS A 61 -21.42 -16.46 -6.43
C LYS A 61 -20.57 -16.25 -7.71
N ASP A 62 -20.88 -15.22 -8.50
CA ASP A 62 -20.26 -14.92 -9.80
C ASP A 62 -19.29 -13.73 -9.80
N VAL A 63 -19.10 -13.04 -8.66
CA VAL A 63 -18.16 -11.91 -8.62
C VAL A 63 -16.79 -12.44 -8.21
N THR A 64 -15.96 -12.74 -9.20
CA THR A 64 -14.58 -13.26 -9.08
C THR A 64 -13.65 -12.38 -8.24
N SER A 65 -13.96 -11.09 -8.08
CA SER A 65 -13.07 -10.13 -7.39
C SER A 65 -13.14 -10.27 -5.87
N LYS A 66 -12.32 -11.16 -5.31
CA LYS A 66 -12.03 -11.30 -3.87
C LYS A 66 -11.01 -10.28 -3.34
N GLU A 67 -10.72 -9.23 -4.11
CA GLU A 67 -9.68 -8.25 -3.80
C GLU A 67 -10.22 -6.82 -3.97
N THR A 68 -11.39 -6.55 -3.40
CA THR A 68 -12.09 -5.25 -3.55
C THR A 68 -11.76 -4.25 -2.45
N HIS A 69 -11.43 -4.74 -1.25
CA HIS A 69 -11.17 -3.92 -0.07
C HIS A 69 -9.81 -4.26 0.53
N PHE A 70 -8.93 -3.27 0.57
CA PHE A 70 -7.61 -3.41 1.18
C PHE A 70 -7.42 -2.38 2.29
N ARG A 71 -6.72 -2.79 3.34
CA ARG A 71 -6.24 -1.90 4.38
C ARG A 71 -4.72 -1.87 4.33
N VAL A 72 -4.17 -0.66 4.23
CA VAL A 72 -2.73 -0.42 4.18
C VAL A 72 -2.35 0.42 5.38
N SER A 73 -1.56 -0.15 6.27
CA SER A 73 -0.87 0.57 7.34
C SER A 73 0.58 0.75 6.95
N VAL A 74 1.02 2.00 6.82
CA VAL A 74 2.37 2.33 6.37
C VAL A 74 2.99 3.33 7.35
N VAL A 75 4.24 3.05 7.69
CA VAL A 75 5.03 3.82 8.65
C VAL A 75 6.26 4.33 7.95
N SER A 76 6.33 5.64 7.80
CA SER A 76 7.46 6.28 7.11
C SER A 76 7.67 7.69 7.62
N GLU A 77 8.94 8.11 7.63
CA GLU A 77 9.34 9.50 7.91
C GLU A 77 8.89 10.46 6.80
N HIS A 78 8.61 9.95 5.60
CA HIS A 78 8.06 10.74 4.49
C HIS A 78 6.72 11.41 4.80
N PHE A 79 6.01 10.97 5.85
CA PHE A 79 4.76 11.55 6.30
C PHE A 79 4.92 12.63 7.37
N GLU A 80 6.14 12.86 7.87
CA GLU A 80 6.44 13.93 8.81
C GLU A 80 6.15 15.30 8.18
N GLY A 81 5.48 16.17 8.93
CA GLY A 81 5.06 17.50 8.45
C GLY A 81 3.93 17.49 7.40
N LYS A 82 3.40 16.33 6.99
CA LYS A 82 2.25 16.23 6.08
C LYS A 82 0.95 16.00 6.84
N ASN A 83 -0.09 16.73 6.45
CA ASN A 83 -1.45 16.55 6.96
C ASN A 83 -2.05 15.24 6.46
N LEU A 84 -3.05 14.71 7.17
CA LEU A 84 -3.73 13.44 6.85
C LEU A 84 -4.17 13.36 5.38
N ILE A 85 -4.81 14.41 4.86
CA ILE A 85 -5.26 14.47 3.46
C ILE A 85 -4.07 14.38 2.48
N GLN A 86 -2.95 15.03 2.77
CA GLN A 86 -1.76 14.96 1.91
C GLN A 86 -1.13 13.57 1.92
N ARG A 87 -1.10 12.91 3.09
CA ARG A 87 -0.64 11.51 3.21
C ARG A 87 -1.51 10.58 2.37
N HIS A 88 -2.83 10.72 2.49
CA HIS A 88 -3.79 9.93 1.71
C HIS A 88 -3.63 10.20 0.21
N ARG A 89 -3.60 11.47 -0.22
CA ARG A 89 -3.38 11.83 -1.63
C ARG A 89 -2.12 11.18 -2.19
N LEU A 90 -1.00 11.24 -1.47
CA LEU A 90 0.24 10.63 -1.94
C LEU A 90 0.09 9.12 -2.17
N ILE A 91 -0.55 8.40 -1.24
CA ILE A 91 -0.79 6.97 -1.38
C ILE A 91 -1.78 6.66 -2.50
N TYR A 92 -2.84 7.46 -2.64
CA TYR A 92 -3.79 7.33 -3.74
C TYR A 92 -3.11 7.53 -5.10
N GLU A 93 -2.25 8.55 -5.25
CA GLU A 93 -1.50 8.79 -6.49
C GLU A 93 -0.62 7.58 -6.86
N LEU A 94 0.08 6.99 -5.88
CA LEU A 94 0.91 5.80 -6.10
C LEU A 94 0.10 4.57 -6.51
N LEU A 95 -1.12 4.44 -5.99
CA LEU A 95 -1.99 3.27 -6.20
C LEU A 95 -3.11 3.52 -7.21
N ASN A 96 -3.15 4.69 -7.86
CA ASN A 96 -4.23 5.10 -8.75
C ASN A 96 -4.42 4.14 -9.93
N GLU A 97 -3.32 3.61 -10.46
CA GLU A 97 -3.35 2.59 -11.52
C GLU A 97 -4.05 1.30 -11.06
N GLU A 98 -3.81 0.84 -9.83
CA GLU A 98 -4.44 -0.38 -9.28
C GLU A 98 -5.92 -0.13 -8.91
N MET A 99 -6.23 1.08 -8.43
CA MET A 99 -7.59 1.54 -8.14
C MET A 99 -8.46 1.59 -9.39
N THR A 100 -7.90 2.02 -10.52
CA THR A 100 -8.63 2.08 -11.78
C THR A 100 -8.89 0.69 -12.35
N THR A 101 -8.03 -0.29 -12.03
CA THR A 101 -8.07 -1.62 -12.63
C THR A 101 -8.94 -2.60 -11.84
N SER A 102 -8.80 -2.63 -10.51
CA SER A 102 -9.35 -3.74 -9.72
C SER A 102 -9.81 -3.40 -8.29
N VAL A 103 -9.21 -2.39 -7.63
CA VAL A 103 -9.49 -2.10 -6.21
C VAL A 103 -10.66 -1.13 -6.09
N HIS A 104 -11.68 -1.50 -5.31
CA HIS A 104 -12.89 -0.68 -5.11
C HIS A 104 -12.71 0.35 -3.99
N ALA A 105 -12.06 -0.04 -2.89
CA ALA A 105 -11.79 0.84 -1.76
C ALA A 105 -10.50 0.45 -1.03
N LEU A 106 -9.77 1.47 -0.55
CA LEU A 106 -8.55 1.32 0.22
C LEU A 106 -8.63 2.11 1.51
N SER A 107 -8.44 1.45 2.64
CA SER A 107 -8.28 2.07 3.95
C SER A 107 -6.81 2.37 4.18
N ILE A 108 -6.46 3.65 4.31
CA ILE A 108 -5.07 4.10 4.44
C ILE A 108 -4.82 4.51 5.89
N LYS A 109 -3.79 3.94 6.50
CA LYS A 109 -3.24 4.36 7.79
C LYS A 109 -1.78 4.75 7.61
N ALA A 110 -1.53 6.04 7.38
CA ALA A 110 -0.19 6.59 7.24
C ALA A 110 0.28 7.21 8.55
N LYS A 111 1.19 6.53 9.25
CA LYS A 111 1.79 6.97 10.51
C LYS A 111 3.27 7.33 10.32
N THR A 112 3.77 8.19 11.18
CA THR A 112 5.21 8.47 11.28
C THR A 112 5.89 7.49 12.23
N SER A 113 7.20 7.31 12.08
CA SER A 113 8.00 6.48 13.00
C SER A 113 7.87 6.94 14.45
N LYS A 114 7.76 8.26 14.65
CA LYS A 114 7.60 8.91 15.96
C LYS A 114 6.27 8.56 16.65
N GLU A 115 5.17 8.50 15.88
CA GLU A 115 3.84 8.13 16.41
C GLU A 115 3.73 6.68 16.86
N ILE A 116 4.65 5.79 16.44
CA ILE A 116 4.65 4.38 16.87
C ILE A 116 5.40 4.19 18.19
N SER A 117 6.44 4.98 18.44
CA SER A 117 7.23 4.88 19.67
C SER A 117 6.47 5.37 20.92
N GLU A 118 5.44 6.21 20.78
CA GLU A 118 4.70 6.80 21.91
C GLU A 118 3.51 5.96 22.39
N SER A 119 3.21 4.83 21.75
CA SER A 119 2.02 4.02 22.07
C SER A 119 2.32 2.76 22.88
N SER A 120 3.46 2.72 23.60
CA SER A 120 3.87 1.59 24.48
C SER A 120 3.99 2.00 25.93
#